data_AF-A0A2A2QFX0-F1
#
_entry.id   AF-A0A2A2QFX0-F1
#
_cell.length_a   1.000
_cell.length_b   1.000
_cell.length_c   1.000
_cell.angle_alpha   90.00
_cell.angle_beta   90.00
_cell.angle_gamma   90.00
#
_symmetry.space_group_name_H-M   'P 1'
#
loop_
_entity.id
_entity.type
_entity.pdbx_description
1 polymer ?
#
loop_
_entity_poly.entity_id
_entity_poly.type
_entity_poly.pdbx_seq_one_letter_code
_entity_poly.pdbx_strand_id
1 'polypeptide(L)'
;MKRWLVHQGVLGRQDLDKPGHPAPFLLAAAALQGHRTLSAWELWTVLRWYAHNRGYDGNSRWSREEVTDDDTAKETNAKALMTQHNTNSMAETVCACLKLDPAKANKTISSHLPYKTLNAAYPRTTVQKEVLALLQTHLGKIHGLDEKTLDLLFTPDFLSDEDRDLLKAADVKLPKRYHGGLLFGQLIPRFDNRIISRCPITWAKTYDEAIAEGKSDAQARKLADKFAKVPAAKSKEFLEYRFSRILANIKADGKPIDKELRQQLWDLAEKQGRLTYADIKKAVKQHCGDVATNLEAYFKLHPDSE
;
A
#
# COMPACT_ATOMS: atom_id res chain seq x y z
N MET A 1 -11.05 13.80 6.81
CA MET A 1 -11.84 13.80 8.05
C MET A 1 -12.22 15.20 8.54
N LYS A 2 -11.30 16.03 9.04
CA LYS A 2 -11.63 17.33 9.66
C LYS A 2 -12.59 18.23 8.85
N ARG A 3 -12.34 18.42 7.55
CA ARG A 3 -13.20 19.23 6.67
C ARG A 3 -14.62 18.67 6.53
N TRP A 4 -14.75 17.34 6.46
CA TRP A 4 -16.04 16.65 6.42
C TRP A 4 -16.86 16.89 7.70
N LEU A 5 -16.24 16.76 8.88
CA LEU A 5 -16.92 16.98 10.16
C LEU A 5 -17.41 18.42 10.32
N VAL A 6 -16.68 19.41 9.80
CA VAL A 6 -17.17 20.81 9.74
C VAL A 6 -18.37 20.93 8.80
N HIS A 7 -18.26 20.33 7.61
CA HIS A 7 -19.31 20.40 6.60
C HIS A 7 -20.64 19.80 7.10
N GLN A 8 -20.55 18.70 7.86
CA GLN A 8 -21.71 18.07 8.49
C GLN A 8 -22.19 18.77 9.78
N GLY A 9 -21.54 19.85 10.21
CA GLY A 9 -21.94 20.58 11.42
C GLY A 9 -21.66 19.83 12.73
N VAL A 10 -20.85 18.75 12.70
CA VAL A 10 -20.49 17.98 13.92
C VAL A 10 -19.76 18.87 14.92
N LEU A 11 -18.82 19.68 14.42
CA LEU A 11 -18.07 20.67 15.19
C LEU A 11 -17.69 21.85 14.30
N GLY A 12 -17.62 23.03 14.92
CA GLY A 12 -17.04 24.20 14.27
C GLY A 12 -15.54 24.05 14.04
N ARG A 13 -14.99 24.84 13.10
CA ARG A 13 -13.56 24.81 12.78
C ARG A 13 -12.69 25.12 14.00
N GLN A 14 -13.11 26.07 14.82
CA GLN A 14 -12.40 26.49 16.03
C GLN A 14 -12.31 25.35 17.05
N ASP A 15 -13.37 24.56 17.22
CA ASP A 15 -13.38 23.43 18.15
C ASP A 15 -12.46 22.30 17.72
N LEU A 16 -12.39 22.05 16.40
CA LEU A 16 -11.52 21.00 15.86
C LEU A 16 -10.03 21.35 15.98
N ASP A 17 -9.70 22.64 16.10
CA ASP A 17 -8.34 23.15 16.27
C ASP A 17 -7.90 23.25 17.75
N LYS A 18 -8.80 23.01 18.71
CA LYS A 18 -8.45 22.99 20.14
C LYS A 18 -7.47 21.84 20.46
N PRO A 19 -6.60 22.03 21.48
CA PRO A 19 -5.82 20.95 22.06
C PRO A 19 -6.68 19.72 22.38
N GLY A 20 -6.14 18.53 22.21
CA GLY A 20 -6.86 17.28 22.48
C GLY A 20 -6.98 17.01 23.98
N HIS A 21 -7.94 16.13 24.34
CA HIS A 21 -7.99 15.54 25.67
C HIS A 21 -6.67 14.76 25.92
N PRO A 22 -6.06 14.84 27.12
CA PRO A 22 -4.77 14.21 27.39
C PRO A 22 -4.84 12.66 27.43
N ALA A 23 -6.02 12.09 27.69
CA ALA A 23 -6.25 10.65 27.75
C ALA A 23 -7.40 10.20 26.83
N PRO A 24 -7.23 10.27 25.50
CA PRO A 24 -8.29 9.94 24.55
C PRO A 24 -8.63 8.43 24.56
N PHE A 25 -7.63 7.56 24.78
CA PHE A 25 -7.85 6.11 24.96
C PHE A 25 -8.77 5.80 26.14
N LEU A 26 -8.71 6.60 27.22
CA LEU A 26 -9.57 6.42 28.40
C LEU A 26 -11.01 6.82 28.10
N LEU A 27 -11.22 7.89 27.34
CA LEU A 27 -12.54 8.29 26.85
C LEU A 27 -13.13 7.21 25.94
N ALA A 28 -12.33 6.66 25.02
CA ALA A 28 -12.74 5.58 24.14
C ALA A 28 -13.18 4.34 24.94
N ALA A 29 -12.35 3.88 25.88
CA ALA A 29 -12.66 2.73 26.73
C ALA A 29 -13.93 2.96 27.57
N ALA A 30 -14.07 4.13 28.19
CA ALA A 30 -15.24 4.46 29.01
C ALA A 30 -16.54 4.46 28.20
N ALA A 31 -16.48 4.92 26.95
CA ALA A 31 -17.62 4.93 26.06
C ALA A 31 -17.96 3.51 25.53
N LEU A 32 -16.95 2.73 25.16
CA LEU A 32 -17.10 1.34 24.72
C LEU A 32 -17.72 0.45 25.82
N GLN A 33 -17.38 0.70 27.08
CA GLN A 33 -17.93 0.00 28.23
C GLN A 33 -19.29 0.54 28.69
N GLY A 34 -19.84 1.54 27.99
CA GLY A 34 -21.15 2.11 28.30
C GLY A 34 -21.19 3.00 29.54
N HIS A 35 -20.04 3.38 30.12
CA HIS A 35 -19.99 4.27 31.28
C HIS A 35 -20.38 5.70 30.96
N ARG A 36 -20.27 6.11 29.68
CA ARG A 36 -20.65 7.46 29.23
C ARG A 36 -20.92 7.52 27.73
N THR A 37 -21.70 8.52 27.32
CA THR A 37 -21.71 9.01 25.93
C THR A 37 -20.72 10.16 25.80
N LEU A 38 -19.95 10.19 24.72
CA LEU A 38 -19.00 11.27 24.43
C LEU A 38 -19.72 12.47 23.81
N SER A 39 -19.28 13.67 24.19
CA SER A 39 -19.61 14.88 23.43
C SER A 39 -18.94 14.86 22.04
N ALA A 40 -19.41 15.72 21.12
CA ALA A 40 -18.81 15.87 19.80
C ALA A 40 -17.30 16.17 19.87
N TRP A 41 -16.89 17.04 20.80
CA TRP A 41 -15.49 17.39 21.00
C TRP A 41 -14.66 16.21 21.54
N GLU A 42 -15.18 15.47 22.52
CA GLU A 42 -14.51 14.28 23.05
C GLU A 42 -14.37 13.21 21.96
N LEU A 43 -15.43 12.93 21.20
CA LEU A 43 -15.37 11.99 20.07
C LEU A 43 -14.30 12.43 19.06
N TRP A 44 -14.22 13.72 18.72
CA TRP A 44 -13.16 14.22 17.85
C TRP A 44 -11.75 13.97 18.43
N THR A 45 -11.56 14.15 19.73
CA THR A 45 -10.26 13.88 20.37
C THR A 45 -9.89 12.40 20.30
N VAL A 46 -10.87 11.52 20.43
CA VAL A 46 -10.73 10.07 20.29
C VAL A 46 -10.40 9.69 18.84
N LEU A 47 -11.14 10.21 17.87
CA LEU A 47 -10.90 9.94 16.45
C LEU A 47 -9.53 10.45 15.98
N ARG A 48 -9.05 11.58 16.51
CA ARG A 48 -7.66 12.04 16.28
C ARG A 48 -6.65 11.03 16.81
N TRP A 49 -6.86 10.52 18.02
CA TRP A 49 -5.97 9.51 18.58
C TRP A 49 -5.95 8.24 17.71
N TYR A 50 -7.10 7.76 17.24
CA TYR A 50 -7.17 6.63 16.31
C TYR A 50 -6.58 6.91 14.93
N ALA A 51 -6.65 8.15 14.43
CA ALA A 51 -5.96 8.50 13.19
C ALA A 51 -4.43 8.35 13.30
N HIS A 52 -3.88 8.53 14.51
CA HIS A 52 -2.47 8.27 14.81
C HIS A 52 -2.19 6.82 15.22
N ASN A 53 -3.18 6.14 15.81
CA ASN A 53 -3.07 4.77 16.34
C ASN A 53 -4.03 3.84 15.60
N ARG A 54 -3.98 3.89 14.27
CA ARG A 54 -4.93 3.22 13.38
C ARG A 54 -4.81 1.70 13.36
N GLY A 55 -3.82 1.14 14.05
CA GLY A 55 -3.50 -0.28 14.01
C GLY A 55 -2.67 -0.68 12.80
N TYR A 56 -1.97 -1.80 12.95
CA TYR A 56 -1.04 -2.38 12.00
C TYR A 56 -1.77 -3.28 10.99
N ASP A 57 -1.53 -3.04 9.71
CA ASP A 57 -2.16 -3.77 8.59
C ASP A 57 -1.13 -4.53 7.74
N GLY A 58 0.06 -4.80 8.29
CA GLY A 58 1.07 -5.59 7.58
C GLY A 58 1.71 -4.86 6.40
N ASN A 59 1.52 -3.54 6.27
CA ASN A 59 1.81 -2.81 5.03
C ASN A 59 1.09 -3.44 3.82
N SER A 60 -0.06 -4.09 4.01
CA SER A 60 -0.77 -4.89 2.99
C SER A 60 -1.04 -4.20 1.65
N ARG A 61 -1.09 -2.87 1.63
CA ARG A 61 -1.27 -2.07 0.39
C ARG A 61 0.02 -1.52 -0.19
N TRP A 62 1.15 -1.73 0.48
CA TRP A 62 2.49 -1.24 0.13
C TRP A 62 3.48 -2.37 -0.17
N SER A 63 3.43 -3.50 0.54
CA SER A 63 4.35 -4.62 0.33
C SER A 63 3.81 -5.59 -0.72
N ARG A 64 4.66 -5.94 -1.69
CA ARG A 64 4.44 -7.07 -2.60
C ARG A 64 5.07 -8.37 -2.12
N GLU A 65 5.93 -8.33 -1.09
CA GLU A 65 6.33 -9.45 -0.22
C GLU A 65 7.32 -8.98 0.87
N GLU A 66 7.55 -9.87 1.85
CA GLU A 66 8.33 -9.79 3.10
C GLU A 66 7.77 -8.89 4.22
N VAL A 67 6.99 -9.53 5.09
CA VAL A 67 6.73 -9.05 6.46
C VAL A 67 8.04 -9.21 7.24
N THR A 68 8.64 -8.12 7.69
CA THR A 68 9.86 -8.17 8.52
C THR A 68 9.55 -8.68 9.93
N ASP A 69 10.45 -9.46 10.52
CA ASP A 69 10.28 -10.07 11.86
C ASP A 69 9.99 -9.05 12.98
N ASP A 70 10.52 -7.83 12.89
CA ASP A 70 10.27 -6.78 13.89
C ASP A 70 8.81 -6.31 13.94
N ASP A 71 8.13 -6.32 12.78
CA ASP A 71 6.75 -5.86 12.68
C ASP A 71 5.78 -6.92 13.25
N THR A 72 6.10 -8.21 13.14
CA THR A 72 5.32 -9.29 13.75
C THR A 72 5.54 -9.37 15.26
N ALA A 73 6.72 -8.99 15.77
CA ALA A 73 7.00 -8.96 17.21
C ALA A 73 6.10 -7.96 17.97
N LYS A 74 5.90 -6.75 17.43
CA LYS A 74 5.02 -5.74 18.05
C LYS A 74 3.55 -6.13 18.01
N GLU A 75 3.11 -6.79 16.93
CA GLU A 75 1.74 -7.32 16.84
C GLU A 75 1.52 -8.48 17.80
N THR A 76 2.51 -9.38 17.92
CA THR A 76 2.49 -10.48 18.89
C THR A 76 2.43 -9.95 20.33
N ASN A 77 3.22 -8.93 20.64
CA ASN A 77 3.19 -8.29 21.95
C ASN A 77 1.84 -7.61 22.23
N ALA A 78 1.23 -6.94 21.24
CA ALA A 78 -0.12 -6.38 21.40
C ALA A 78 -1.15 -7.47 21.72
N LYS A 79 -1.13 -8.61 21.02
CA LYS A 79 -2.00 -9.76 21.30
C LYS A 79 -1.74 -10.33 22.70
N ALA A 80 -0.48 -10.43 23.12
CA ALA A 80 -0.13 -10.90 24.45
C ALA A 80 -0.69 -9.98 25.56
N LEU A 81 -0.58 -8.65 25.40
CA LEU A 81 -1.16 -7.68 26.33
C LEU A 81 -2.68 -7.78 26.39
N MET A 82 -3.35 -7.93 25.24
CA MET A 82 -4.80 -8.12 25.18
C MET A 82 -5.24 -9.35 25.97
N THR A 83 -4.55 -10.49 25.77
CA THR A 83 -4.80 -11.74 26.51
C THR A 83 -4.51 -11.59 28.00
N GLN A 84 -3.37 -11.01 28.37
CA GLN A 84 -2.95 -10.79 29.75
C GLN A 84 -4.00 -9.99 30.54
N HIS A 85 -4.56 -8.95 29.93
CA HIS A 85 -5.55 -8.09 30.57
C HIS A 85 -6.99 -8.51 30.30
N ASN A 86 -7.22 -9.59 29.55
CA ASN A 86 -8.54 -10.06 29.13
C ASN A 86 -9.40 -8.95 28.50
N THR A 87 -8.83 -8.27 27.50
CA THR A 87 -9.44 -7.11 26.83
C THR A 87 -9.67 -7.39 25.34
N ASN A 88 -10.68 -6.73 24.76
CA ASN A 88 -11.09 -6.96 23.37
C ASN A 88 -10.78 -5.77 22.44
N SER A 89 -10.27 -4.67 22.98
CA SER A 89 -10.01 -3.42 22.25
C SER A 89 -8.67 -2.80 22.66
N MET A 90 -8.05 -2.03 21.75
CA MET A 90 -6.78 -1.34 22.05
C MET A 90 -6.97 -0.33 23.19
N ALA A 91 -8.08 0.41 23.19
CA ALA A 91 -8.35 1.40 24.22
C ALA A 91 -8.40 0.79 25.62
N GLU A 92 -9.07 -0.36 25.77
CA GLU A 92 -9.17 -1.07 27.04
C GLU A 92 -7.82 -1.64 27.48
N THR A 93 -7.07 -2.28 26.57
CA THR A 93 -5.75 -2.81 26.88
C THR A 93 -4.82 -1.71 27.35
N VAL A 94 -4.81 -0.56 26.66
CA VAL A 94 -4.01 0.60 27.06
C VAL A 94 -4.41 1.10 28.45
N CYS A 95 -5.71 1.21 28.75
CA CYS A 95 -6.16 1.60 30.09
C CYS A 95 -5.69 0.61 31.17
N ALA A 96 -5.81 -0.70 30.90
CA ALA A 96 -5.38 -1.74 31.82
C ALA A 96 -3.86 -1.70 32.09
N CYS A 97 -3.05 -1.55 31.04
CA CYS A 97 -1.59 -1.40 31.19
C CYS A 97 -1.22 -0.15 31.99
N LEU A 98 -1.97 0.94 31.82
CA LEU A 98 -1.77 2.20 32.55
C LEU A 98 -2.42 2.22 33.94
N LYS A 99 -3.12 1.16 34.34
CA LYS A 99 -3.91 1.09 35.59
C LYS A 99 -4.92 2.24 35.71
N LEU A 100 -5.52 2.64 34.59
CA LEU A 100 -6.57 3.63 34.52
C LEU A 100 -7.93 2.94 34.43
N ASP A 101 -8.85 3.38 35.28
CA ASP A 101 -10.21 2.82 35.38
C ASP A 101 -11.18 3.63 34.49
N PRO A 102 -11.73 3.04 33.41
CA PRO A 102 -12.66 3.73 32.52
C PRO A 102 -13.92 4.25 33.23
N ALA A 103 -14.38 3.60 34.29
CA ALA A 103 -15.53 4.08 35.08
C ALA A 103 -15.21 5.38 35.83
N LYS A 104 -13.93 5.71 36.01
CA LYS A 104 -13.43 6.91 36.69
C LYS A 104 -12.79 7.92 35.74
N ALA A 105 -13.13 7.88 34.45
CA ALA A 105 -12.57 8.75 33.42
C ALA A 105 -12.70 10.26 33.70
N ASN A 106 -13.64 10.69 34.54
CA ASN A 106 -13.79 12.09 34.96
C ASN A 106 -12.92 12.48 36.17
N LYS A 107 -12.34 11.50 36.88
CA LYS A 107 -11.61 11.71 38.15
C LYS A 107 -10.12 11.46 37.99
N THR A 108 -9.73 10.40 37.29
CA THR A 108 -8.32 9.99 37.16
C THR A 108 -7.98 9.77 35.70
N ILE A 109 -7.19 10.68 35.13
CA ILE A 109 -6.86 10.70 33.69
C ILE A 109 -5.39 10.50 33.38
N SER A 110 -4.53 10.41 34.40
CA SER A 110 -3.08 10.32 34.26
C SER A 110 -2.51 9.09 34.96
N SER A 111 -1.49 8.48 34.36
CA SER A 111 -0.72 7.39 34.95
C SER A 111 0.75 7.74 34.97
N HIS A 112 1.47 7.26 35.99
CA HIS A 112 2.94 7.31 36.02
C HIS A 112 3.56 6.22 35.12
N LEU A 113 2.76 5.25 34.69
CA LEU A 113 3.21 4.20 33.79
C LEU A 113 3.36 4.75 32.36
N PRO A 114 4.46 4.45 31.67
CA PRO A 114 4.71 5.01 30.35
C PRO A 114 3.88 4.34 29.25
N TYR A 115 3.01 5.12 28.59
CA TYR A 115 2.23 4.68 27.44
C TYR A 115 3.11 4.25 26.24
N LYS A 116 4.20 4.98 25.98
CA LYS A 116 5.05 4.76 24.79
C LYS A 116 5.96 3.54 24.87
N THR A 117 6.16 2.95 26.04
CA THR A 117 7.06 1.79 26.22
C THR A 117 6.36 0.46 26.05
N LEU A 118 5.05 0.45 25.75
CA LEU A 118 4.30 -0.79 25.55
C LEU A 118 4.78 -1.59 24.34
N ASN A 119 5.51 -0.97 23.40
CA ASN A 119 6.07 -1.60 22.18
C ASN A 119 5.06 -2.53 21.48
N ALA A 120 3.83 -2.06 21.33
CA ALA A 120 2.71 -2.85 20.87
C ALA A 120 2.08 -2.20 19.63
N ALA A 121 1.84 -3.01 18.59
CA ALA A 121 1.18 -2.58 17.37
C ALA A 121 -0.11 -3.41 17.20
N TYR A 122 -1.25 -2.82 17.57
CA TYR A 122 -2.52 -3.55 17.57
C TYR A 122 -2.99 -3.86 16.14
N PRO A 123 -3.58 -5.04 15.87
CA PRO A 123 -4.08 -5.38 14.55
C PRO A 123 -5.10 -4.35 14.04
N ARG A 124 -4.98 -3.95 12.77
CA ARG A 124 -5.89 -2.99 12.11
C ARG A 124 -7.35 -3.41 12.23
N THR A 125 -7.63 -4.70 12.09
CA THR A 125 -8.98 -5.25 12.18
C THR A 125 -9.57 -5.09 13.59
N THR A 126 -8.77 -5.24 14.65
CA THR A 126 -9.18 -4.97 16.03
C THR A 126 -9.52 -3.50 16.20
N VAL A 127 -8.65 -2.61 15.73
CA VAL A 127 -8.86 -1.15 15.84
C VAL A 127 -10.06 -0.69 15.00
N GLN A 128 -10.27 -1.25 13.82
CA GLN A 128 -11.46 -0.94 13.04
C GLN A 128 -12.75 -1.38 13.74
N LYS A 129 -12.77 -2.58 14.34
CA LYS A 129 -13.94 -3.07 15.07
C LYS A 129 -14.28 -2.19 16.27
N GLU A 130 -13.29 -1.83 17.10
CA GLU A 130 -13.55 -0.98 18.27
C GLU A 130 -14.03 0.41 17.87
N VAL A 131 -13.44 1.04 16.84
CA VAL A 131 -13.84 2.39 16.45
C VAL A 131 -15.21 2.38 15.76
N LEU A 132 -15.54 1.32 15.02
CA LEU A 132 -16.89 1.12 14.48
C LEU A 132 -17.92 1.01 15.61
N ALA A 133 -17.67 0.15 16.61
CA ALA A 133 -18.54 0.01 17.77
C ALA A 133 -18.69 1.35 18.53
N LEU A 134 -17.58 2.07 18.71
CA LEU A 134 -17.60 3.40 19.32
C LEU A 134 -18.50 4.35 18.52
N LEU A 135 -18.37 4.46 17.20
CA LEU A 135 -19.19 5.39 16.43
C LEU A 135 -20.66 4.99 16.37
N GLN A 136 -20.96 3.70 16.26
CA GLN A 136 -22.33 3.18 16.29
C GLN A 136 -23.05 3.56 17.59
N THR A 137 -22.38 3.51 18.74
CA THR A 137 -22.98 3.93 20.03
C THR A 137 -23.31 5.42 20.11
N HIS A 138 -22.76 6.25 19.21
CA HIS A 138 -22.97 7.70 19.15
C HIS A 138 -23.84 8.15 17.97
N LEU A 139 -24.22 7.23 17.09
CA LEU A 139 -25.04 7.51 15.91
C LEU A 139 -26.35 8.17 16.32
N GLY A 140 -26.68 9.30 15.69
CA GLY A 140 -27.89 10.08 16.01
C GLY A 140 -27.87 10.82 17.36
N LYS A 141 -26.85 10.61 18.21
CA LYS A 141 -26.67 11.35 19.47
C LYS A 141 -25.84 12.62 19.30
N ILE A 142 -25.01 12.66 18.26
CA ILE A 142 -24.19 13.81 17.88
C ILE A 142 -24.74 14.34 16.55
N HIS A 143 -25.07 15.64 16.51
CA HIS A 143 -25.53 16.28 15.29
C HIS A 143 -24.49 16.12 14.16
N GLY A 144 -24.95 15.78 12.95
CA GLY A 144 -24.06 15.53 11.81
C GLY A 144 -23.30 14.20 11.84
N LEU A 145 -23.43 13.40 12.90
CA LEU A 145 -22.91 12.03 12.95
C LEU A 145 -24.02 11.05 12.55
N ASP A 146 -24.17 10.88 11.24
CA ASP A 146 -25.14 10.00 10.60
C ASP A 146 -24.47 8.76 9.96
N GLU A 147 -25.30 7.86 9.42
CA GLU A 147 -24.84 6.63 8.75
C GLU A 147 -23.90 6.96 7.59
N LYS A 148 -24.22 8.02 6.83
CA LYS A 148 -23.39 8.43 5.71
C LYS A 148 -22.00 8.89 6.14
N THR A 149 -21.92 9.64 7.24
CA THR A 149 -20.64 10.02 7.84
C THR A 149 -19.87 8.79 8.30
N LEU A 150 -20.53 7.83 8.95
CA LEU A 150 -19.90 6.58 9.36
C LEU A 150 -19.30 5.84 8.16
N ASP A 151 -20.08 5.66 7.09
CA ASP A 151 -19.64 5.02 5.85
C ASP A 151 -18.42 5.69 5.25
N LEU A 152 -18.42 7.03 5.13
CA LEU A 152 -17.31 7.78 4.57
C LEU A 152 -16.05 7.74 5.45
N LEU A 153 -16.19 7.58 6.77
CA LEU A 153 -15.06 7.39 7.67
C LEU A 153 -14.45 5.98 7.53
N PHE A 154 -15.29 4.96 7.30
CA PHE A 154 -14.96 3.54 7.43
C PHE A 154 -14.87 2.74 6.15
N THR A 155 -15.15 3.33 4.99
CA THR A 155 -15.15 2.62 3.70
C THR A 155 -13.92 1.70 3.57
N PRO A 156 -14.08 0.38 3.40
CA PRO A 156 -12.94 -0.55 3.46
C PRO A 156 -12.06 -0.45 2.21
N ASP A 157 -12.67 -0.28 1.03
CA ASP A 157 -11.95 -0.42 -0.24
C ASP A 157 -11.86 0.87 -1.02
N PHE A 158 -12.98 1.34 -1.55
CA PHE A 158 -13.04 2.49 -2.44
C PHE A 158 -14.27 3.34 -2.14
N LEU A 159 -14.03 4.64 -2.04
CA LEU A 159 -15.10 5.64 -2.11
C LEU A 159 -15.66 5.64 -3.53
N SER A 160 -16.98 5.54 -3.65
CA SER A 160 -17.69 5.61 -4.93
C SER A 160 -17.51 7.00 -5.58
N ASP A 161 -17.94 7.14 -6.84
CA ASP A 161 -17.90 8.46 -7.49
C ASP A 161 -18.85 9.44 -6.79
N GLU A 162 -20.01 8.98 -6.33
CA GLU A 162 -20.97 9.75 -5.54
C GLU A 162 -20.36 10.19 -4.20
N ASP A 163 -19.67 9.28 -3.49
CA ASP A 163 -18.94 9.62 -2.26
C ASP A 163 -17.89 10.70 -2.52
N ARG A 164 -17.16 10.59 -3.63
CA ARG A 164 -16.13 11.56 -4.00
C ARG A 164 -16.73 12.91 -4.33
N ASP A 165 -17.90 12.96 -4.94
CA ASP A 165 -18.59 14.21 -5.25
C ASP A 165 -19.16 14.88 -3.98
N LEU A 166 -19.72 14.09 -3.06
CA LEU A 166 -20.09 14.57 -1.72
C LEU A 166 -18.89 15.16 -0.98
N LEU A 167 -17.76 14.46 -1.00
CA LEU A 167 -16.53 14.92 -0.37
C LEU A 167 -16.00 16.20 -1.02
N LYS A 168 -16.10 16.36 -2.34
CA LYS A 168 -15.71 17.61 -3.03
C LYS A 168 -16.55 18.80 -2.55
N ALA A 169 -17.85 18.62 -2.30
CA ALA A 169 -18.72 19.67 -1.74
C ALA A 169 -18.24 20.11 -0.33
N ALA A 170 -17.61 19.21 0.43
CA ALA A 170 -16.96 19.50 1.70
C ALA A 170 -15.49 19.98 1.58
N ASP A 171 -15.05 20.39 0.37
CA ASP A 171 -13.65 20.72 0.05
C ASP A 171 -12.66 19.60 0.41
N VAL A 172 -13.07 18.33 0.29
CA VAL A 172 -12.21 17.16 0.45
C VAL A 172 -11.87 16.59 -0.92
N LYS A 173 -10.72 17.00 -1.46
CA LYS A 173 -10.24 16.53 -2.77
C LYS A 173 -9.26 15.37 -2.59
N LEU A 174 -9.74 14.15 -2.82
CA LEU A 174 -8.92 12.94 -2.75
C LEU A 174 -8.46 12.52 -4.15
N PRO A 175 -7.18 12.19 -4.34
CA PRO A 175 -6.70 11.67 -5.62
C PRO A 175 -7.29 10.28 -5.90
N LYS A 176 -7.32 9.88 -7.18
CA LYS A 176 -7.83 8.56 -7.61
C LYS A 176 -7.17 7.37 -6.90
N ARG A 177 -5.90 7.52 -6.53
CA ARG A 177 -5.09 6.51 -5.82
C ARG A 177 -5.27 6.51 -4.29
N TYR A 178 -6.24 7.26 -3.77
CA TYR A 178 -6.63 7.16 -2.37
C TYR A 178 -7.63 6.02 -2.24
N HIS A 179 -7.35 5.11 -1.31
CA HIS A 179 -8.18 3.95 -1.03
C HIS A 179 -8.64 3.95 0.42
N GLY A 180 -9.85 3.43 0.65
CA GLY A 180 -10.53 3.40 1.94
C GLY A 180 -11.21 4.72 2.32
N GLY A 181 -11.81 4.74 3.50
CA GLY A 181 -12.53 5.88 4.07
C GLY A 181 -11.61 6.91 4.72
N LEU A 182 -12.17 8.03 5.17
CA LEU A 182 -11.41 9.19 5.64
C LEU A 182 -10.55 8.96 6.90
N LEU A 183 -10.82 7.90 7.69
CA LEU A 183 -10.09 7.59 8.92
C LEU A 183 -9.01 6.52 8.72
N PHE A 184 -9.36 5.40 8.07
CA PHE A 184 -8.45 4.26 7.87
C PHE A 184 -7.85 4.19 6.46
N GLY A 185 -8.30 5.05 5.55
CA GLY A 185 -7.84 5.10 4.18
C GLY A 185 -6.46 5.73 4.03
N GLN A 186 -5.83 5.45 2.90
CA GLN A 186 -4.49 5.90 2.60
C GLN A 186 -4.24 6.12 1.11
N LEU A 187 -3.24 6.95 0.84
CA LEU A 187 -2.72 7.14 -0.50
C LEU A 187 -1.82 5.97 -0.87
N ILE A 188 -2.15 5.23 -1.93
CA ILE A 188 -1.26 4.18 -2.41
C ILE A 188 -0.09 4.84 -3.17
N PRO A 189 1.16 4.65 -2.71
CA PRO A 189 2.34 5.16 -3.39
C PRO A 189 2.57 4.42 -4.71
N ARG A 190 3.28 5.06 -5.65
CA ARG A 190 3.72 4.41 -6.88
C ARG A 190 5.24 4.35 -6.91
N PHE A 191 5.83 3.56 -6.00
CA PHE A 191 7.29 3.45 -5.86
C PHE A 191 7.93 2.99 -7.17
N ASP A 192 7.39 1.92 -7.76
CA ASP A 192 7.84 1.39 -9.05
C ASP A 192 7.90 2.51 -10.10
N ASN A 193 6.85 3.33 -10.21
CA ASN A 193 6.81 4.42 -11.18
C ASN A 193 7.86 5.52 -10.99
N ARG A 194 8.49 5.62 -9.83
CA ARG A 194 9.53 6.62 -9.53
C ARG A 194 10.95 6.06 -9.68
N ILE A 195 11.12 4.74 -9.56
CA ILE A 195 12.43 4.06 -9.54
C ILE A 195 12.67 3.27 -10.83
N ILE A 196 11.64 3.07 -11.68
CA ILE A 196 11.79 2.45 -12.99
C ILE A 196 12.89 3.15 -13.81
N SER A 197 13.83 2.34 -14.30
CA SER A 197 14.90 2.76 -15.21
C SER A 197 14.35 3.37 -16.49
N ARG A 198 15.19 4.19 -17.14
CA ARG A 198 14.85 4.88 -18.38
C ARG A 198 15.60 4.25 -19.55
N CYS A 199 14.92 4.09 -20.68
CA CYS A 199 15.51 3.79 -21.98
C CYS A 199 16.21 5.05 -22.50
N PRO A 200 17.55 5.05 -22.67
CA PRO A 200 18.28 6.25 -23.10
C PRO A 200 17.89 6.71 -24.50
N ILE A 201 17.54 5.77 -25.39
CA ILE A 201 17.15 6.06 -26.78
C ILE A 201 15.80 6.80 -26.81
N THR A 202 14.78 6.23 -26.17
CA THR A 202 13.45 6.86 -26.09
C THR A 202 13.51 8.19 -25.35
N TRP A 203 14.36 8.29 -24.32
CA TRP A 203 14.55 9.52 -23.57
C TRP A 203 15.10 10.65 -24.44
N ALA A 204 16.22 10.41 -25.14
CA ALA A 204 16.83 11.39 -26.01
C ALA A 204 15.86 11.86 -27.10
N LYS A 205 15.22 10.91 -27.79
CA LYS A 205 14.22 11.21 -28.83
C LYS A 205 13.08 12.10 -28.30
N THR A 206 12.46 11.70 -27.18
CA THR A 206 11.33 12.46 -26.60
C THR A 206 11.76 13.84 -26.11
N TYR A 207 12.99 13.95 -25.60
CA TYR A 207 13.55 15.21 -25.15
C TYR A 207 13.77 16.15 -26.35
N ASP A 208 14.44 15.69 -27.40
CA ASP A 208 14.75 16.49 -28.58
C ASP A 208 13.47 16.95 -29.31
N GLU A 209 12.48 16.07 -29.43
CA GLU A 209 11.14 16.42 -29.96
C GLU A 209 10.48 17.51 -29.11
N ALA A 210 10.53 17.40 -27.78
CA ALA A 210 9.95 18.41 -26.89
C ALA A 210 10.65 19.77 -26.98
N ILE A 211 11.98 19.78 -27.13
CA ILE A 211 12.76 21.01 -27.33
C ILE A 211 12.42 21.64 -28.69
N ALA A 212 12.30 20.84 -29.75
CA ALA A 212 11.91 21.31 -31.08
C ALA A 212 10.50 21.93 -31.09
N GLU A 213 9.60 21.43 -30.24
CA GLU A 213 8.26 21.99 -30.02
C GLU A 213 8.26 23.28 -29.15
N GLY A 214 9.43 23.81 -28.77
CA GLY A 214 9.55 25.04 -27.99
C GLY A 214 9.25 24.88 -26.50
N LYS A 215 9.24 23.66 -25.96
CA LYS A 215 9.11 23.45 -24.51
C LYS A 215 10.40 23.84 -23.80
N SER A 216 10.27 24.32 -22.56
CA SER A 216 11.44 24.54 -21.69
C SER A 216 12.17 23.23 -21.37
N ASP A 217 13.47 23.28 -21.05
CA ASP A 217 14.27 22.12 -20.62
C ASP A 217 13.57 21.32 -19.50
N ALA A 218 13.01 22.01 -18.49
CA ALA A 218 12.30 21.36 -17.40
C ALA A 218 11.05 20.59 -17.87
N GLN A 219 10.30 21.14 -18.83
CA GLN A 219 9.14 20.46 -19.42
C GLN A 219 9.56 19.29 -20.32
N ALA A 220 10.62 19.46 -21.11
CA ALA A 220 11.16 18.43 -21.99
C ALA A 220 11.67 17.22 -21.19
N ARG A 221 12.47 17.45 -20.13
CA ARG A 221 12.93 16.39 -19.21
C ARG A 221 11.77 15.65 -18.56
N LYS A 222 10.75 16.39 -18.09
CA LYS A 222 9.56 15.78 -17.47
C LYS A 222 8.79 14.89 -18.45
N LEU A 223 8.71 15.29 -19.73
CA LEU A 223 8.09 14.50 -20.78
C LEU A 223 8.91 13.24 -21.07
N ALA A 224 10.21 13.40 -21.29
CA ALA A 224 11.13 12.30 -21.56
C ALA A 224 11.14 11.27 -20.42
N ASP A 225 11.21 11.72 -19.16
CA ASP A 225 11.14 10.85 -17.97
C ASP A 225 9.84 10.05 -17.87
N LYS A 226 8.74 10.62 -18.35
CA LYS A 226 7.44 9.96 -18.34
C LYS A 226 7.37 8.83 -19.37
N PHE A 227 7.88 9.06 -20.58
CA PHE A 227 7.72 8.14 -21.71
C PHE A 227 8.88 7.18 -21.90
N ALA A 228 10.06 7.49 -21.39
CA ALA A 228 11.23 6.63 -21.52
C ALA A 228 11.29 5.48 -20.51
N LYS A 229 10.24 5.20 -19.76
CA LYS A 229 10.24 4.10 -18.78
C LYS A 229 10.43 2.75 -19.47
N VAL A 230 11.35 1.93 -18.96
CA VAL A 230 11.53 0.57 -19.50
C VAL A 230 10.33 -0.32 -19.21
N PRO A 231 10.01 -1.29 -20.08
CA PRO A 231 8.98 -2.28 -19.81
C PRO A 231 9.27 -3.09 -18.54
N ALA A 232 8.23 -3.61 -17.90
CA ALA A 232 8.41 -4.51 -16.76
C ALA A 232 9.12 -5.81 -17.20
N ALA A 233 10.00 -6.36 -16.36
CA ALA A 233 10.75 -7.58 -16.70
C ALA A 233 9.85 -8.80 -17.00
N LYS A 234 8.61 -8.80 -16.50
CA LYS A 234 7.61 -9.85 -16.76
C LYS A 234 6.62 -9.50 -17.89
N SER A 235 6.80 -8.36 -18.56
CA SER A 235 5.97 -7.98 -19.71
C SER A 235 6.31 -8.84 -20.91
N LYS A 236 5.31 -9.11 -21.77
CA LYS A 236 5.49 -9.91 -22.98
C LYS A 236 6.58 -9.29 -23.87
N GLU A 237 6.53 -7.97 -24.04
CA GLU A 237 7.49 -7.21 -24.87
C GLU A 237 8.93 -7.38 -24.38
N PHE A 238 9.16 -7.35 -23.06
CA PHE A 238 10.51 -7.56 -22.51
C PHE A 238 10.97 -9.01 -22.69
N LEU A 239 10.09 -9.98 -22.47
CA LEU A 239 10.41 -11.40 -22.61
C LEU A 239 10.72 -11.75 -24.08
N GLU A 240 9.96 -11.22 -25.02
CA GLU A 240 10.21 -11.37 -26.46
C GLU A 240 11.55 -10.76 -26.88
N TYR A 241 11.86 -9.55 -26.40
CA TYR A 241 13.17 -8.92 -26.64
C TYR A 241 14.31 -9.76 -26.06
N ARG A 242 14.17 -10.22 -24.80
CA ARG A 242 15.18 -11.05 -24.14
C ARG A 242 15.39 -12.35 -24.90
N PHE A 243 14.32 -13.01 -25.31
CA PHE A 243 14.40 -14.26 -26.05
C PHE A 243 15.01 -14.07 -27.45
N SER A 244 14.61 -13.02 -28.16
CA SER A 244 15.24 -12.63 -29.45
C SER A 244 16.75 -12.46 -29.33
N ARG A 245 17.22 -11.82 -28.24
CA ARG A 245 18.65 -11.67 -27.96
C ARG A 245 19.35 -13.00 -27.72
N ILE A 246 18.71 -13.93 -27.01
CA ILE A 246 19.25 -15.27 -26.81
C ILE A 246 19.41 -15.97 -28.17
N LEU A 247 18.33 -16.01 -28.95
CA LEU A 247 18.32 -16.66 -30.27
C LEU A 247 19.38 -16.09 -31.23
N ALA A 248 19.60 -14.77 -31.21
CA ALA A 248 20.62 -14.11 -32.03
C ALA A 248 22.06 -14.48 -31.65
N ASN A 249 22.30 -14.94 -30.41
CA ASN A 249 23.63 -15.28 -29.90
C ASN A 249 23.94 -16.79 -29.91
N ILE A 250 22.96 -17.65 -30.20
CA ILE A 250 23.20 -19.08 -30.36
C ILE A 250 23.98 -19.33 -31.66
N LYS A 251 25.01 -20.16 -31.56
CA LYS A 251 25.88 -20.55 -32.66
C LYS A 251 25.98 -22.07 -32.77
N ALA A 252 25.98 -22.54 -34.01
CA ALA A 252 26.26 -23.91 -34.40
C ALA A 252 27.37 -23.89 -35.45
N ASP A 253 28.40 -24.72 -35.25
CA ASP A 253 29.61 -24.76 -36.09
C ASP A 253 30.26 -23.38 -36.29
N GLY A 254 30.34 -22.61 -35.21
CA GLY A 254 30.92 -21.26 -35.20
C GLY A 254 30.06 -20.16 -35.84
N LYS A 255 28.93 -20.51 -36.48
CA LYS A 255 28.04 -19.56 -37.18
C LYS A 255 26.75 -19.35 -36.40
N PRO A 256 26.11 -18.16 -36.48
CA PRO A 256 24.78 -17.94 -35.94
C PRO A 256 23.78 -18.94 -36.53
N ILE A 257 22.83 -19.42 -35.71
CA ILE A 257 21.73 -20.25 -36.21
C ILE A 257 20.88 -19.50 -37.23
N ASP A 258 20.35 -20.23 -38.21
CA ASP A 258 19.55 -19.70 -39.31
C ASP A 258 18.16 -19.21 -38.86
N LYS A 259 17.42 -18.62 -39.79
CA LYS A 259 16.11 -18.00 -39.50
C LYS A 259 15.08 -19.07 -39.14
N GLU A 260 15.13 -20.21 -39.81
CA GLU A 260 14.21 -21.33 -39.68
C GLU A 260 14.28 -21.91 -38.27
N LEU A 261 15.50 -22.17 -37.76
CA LEU A 261 15.72 -22.66 -36.41
C LEU A 261 15.32 -21.63 -35.35
N ARG A 262 15.55 -20.33 -35.59
CA ARG A 262 15.06 -19.29 -34.67
C ARG A 262 13.54 -19.28 -34.58
N GLN A 263 12.84 -19.41 -35.72
CA GLN A 263 11.38 -19.47 -35.73
C GLN A 263 10.87 -20.74 -35.03
N GLN A 264 11.48 -21.90 -35.27
CA GLN A 264 11.12 -23.14 -34.57
C GLN A 264 11.24 -23.00 -33.04
N LEU A 265 12.33 -22.39 -32.56
CA LEU A 265 12.53 -22.13 -31.14
C LEU A 265 11.52 -21.11 -30.60
N TRP A 266 11.11 -20.12 -31.41
CA TRP A 266 10.04 -19.18 -31.09
C TRP A 266 8.71 -19.87 -30.88
N ASP A 267 8.27 -20.65 -31.86
CA ASP A 267 6.99 -21.37 -31.81
C ASP A 267 6.96 -22.36 -30.63
N LEU A 268 8.12 -22.99 -30.33
CA LEU A 268 8.25 -23.87 -29.19
C LEU A 268 8.11 -23.10 -27.86
N ALA A 269 8.73 -21.93 -27.73
CA ALA A 269 8.62 -21.08 -26.56
C ALA A 269 7.19 -20.59 -26.34
N GLU A 270 6.50 -20.15 -27.39
CA GLU A 270 5.10 -19.71 -27.30
C GLU A 270 4.17 -20.85 -26.90
N LYS A 271 4.40 -22.06 -27.45
CA LYS A 271 3.58 -23.23 -27.12
C LYS A 271 3.79 -23.73 -25.69
N GLN A 272 5.02 -23.71 -25.19
CA GLN A 272 5.36 -24.31 -23.89
C GLN A 272 5.37 -23.29 -22.74
N GLY A 273 5.43 -22.00 -23.04
CA GLY A 273 5.55 -20.91 -22.06
C GLY A 273 6.95 -20.79 -21.43
N ARG A 274 7.75 -21.86 -21.40
CA ARG A 274 9.14 -21.87 -20.94
C ARG A 274 9.93 -22.93 -21.70
N LEU A 275 11.12 -22.57 -22.16
CA LEU A 275 12.10 -23.53 -22.69
C LEU A 275 13.21 -23.78 -21.68
N THR A 276 13.61 -25.03 -21.56
CA THR A 276 14.80 -25.42 -20.81
C THR A 276 16.01 -25.48 -21.73
N TYR A 277 17.21 -25.49 -21.15
CA TYR A 277 18.44 -25.80 -21.87
C TYR A 277 18.34 -27.12 -22.68
N ALA A 278 17.67 -28.13 -22.12
CA ALA A 278 17.49 -29.42 -22.79
C ALA A 278 16.62 -29.30 -24.04
N ASP A 279 15.56 -28.49 -24.00
CA ASP A 279 14.67 -28.26 -25.14
C ASP A 279 15.41 -27.57 -26.29
N ILE A 280 16.18 -26.52 -25.96
CA ILE A 280 16.98 -25.79 -26.94
C ILE A 280 18.06 -26.70 -27.55
N LYS A 281 18.79 -27.46 -26.71
CA LYS A 281 19.82 -28.39 -27.19
C LYS A 281 19.23 -29.46 -28.11
N LYS A 282 18.05 -29.98 -27.80
CA LYS A 282 17.36 -30.96 -28.63
C LYS A 282 16.98 -30.38 -29.99
N ALA A 283 16.37 -29.18 -30.01
CA ALA A 283 15.97 -28.52 -31.26
C ALA A 283 17.18 -28.20 -32.16
N VAL A 284 18.26 -27.67 -31.59
CA VAL A 284 19.49 -27.39 -32.34
C VAL A 284 20.11 -28.67 -32.89
N LYS A 285 20.19 -29.76 -32.10
CA LYS A 285 20.71 -31.04 -32.59
C LYS A 285 19.85 -31.65 -33.70
N GLN A 286 18.53 -31.50 -33.62
CA GLN A 286 17.61 -32.00 -34.66
C GLN A 286 17.75 -31.24 -35.98
N HIS A 287 17.97 -29.92 -35.93
CA HIS A 287 18.06 -29.08 -37.12
C HIS A 287 19.47 -29.04 -37.73
N CYS A 288 20.51 -28.98 -36.90
CA CYS A 288 21.90 -28.81 -37.34
C CYS A 288 22.74 -30.10 -37.28
N GLY A 289 22.22 -31.19 -36.71
CA GLY A 289 22.98 -32.42 -36.48
C GLY A 289 23.92 -32.33 -35.25
N ASP A 290 24.88 -33.25 -35.17
CA ASP A 290 25.84 -33.31 -34.07
C ASP A 290 27.06 -32.41 -34.35
N VAL A 291 26.81 -31.11 -34.30
CA VAL A 291 27.82 -30.06 -34.51
C VAL A 291 28.22 -29.39 -33.20
N ALA A 292 29.40 -28.77 -33.18
CA ALA A 292 29.83 -27.96 -32.04
C ALA A 292 28.88 -26.77 -31.85
N THR A 293 28.44 -26.51 -30.61
CA THR A 293 27.55 -25.38 -30.29
C THR A 293 28.08 -24.59 -29.10
N ASN A 294 27.68 -23.32 -28.97
CA ASN A 294 28.02 -22.49 -27.82
C ASN A 294 26.98 -22.57 -26.68
N LEU A 295 25.98 -23.46 -26.76
CA LEU A 295 24.86 -23.52 -25.83
C LEU A 295 25.30 -23.73 -24.38
N GLU A 296 26.22 -24.66 -24.15
CA GLU A 296 26.70 -24.98 -22.80
C GLU A 296 27.40 -23.78 -22.15
N ALA A 297 28.29 -23.11 -22.90
CA ALA A 297 28.95 -21.90 -22.43
C ALA A 297 27.95 -20.75 -22.22
N TYR A 298 26.98 -20.58 -23.11
CA TYR A 298 26.00 -19.49 -23.04
C TYR A 298 25.09 -19.62 -21.81
N PHE A 299 24.56 -20.82 -21.53
CA PHE A 299 23.56 -21.02 -20.47
C PHE A 299 24.12 -21.47 -19.12
N LYS A 300 25.33 -22.04 -19.06
CA LYS A 300 25.89 -22.53 -17.77
C LYS A 300 26.97 -21.64 -17.18
N LEU A 301 27.63 -20.79 -17.97
CA LEU A 301 28.70 -19.91 -17.49
C LEU A 301 28.24 -18.45 -17.33
N HIS A 302 27.16 -18.03 -18.01
CA HIS A 302 26.69 -16.65 -17.91
C HIS A 302 25.68 -16.49 -16.75
N PRO A 303 25.85 -15.52 -15.84
CA PRO A 303 24.95 -15.31 -14.70
C PRO A 303 23.53 -14.84 -15.09
N ASP A 304 23.31 -14.43 -16.35
CA ASP A 304 22.02 -13.93 -16.87
C ASP A 304 21.17 -15.00 -17.58
N SER A 305 21.47 -16.28 -17.36
CA SER A 305 20.91 -17.43 -18.12
C SER A 305 19.56 -17.95 -17.63
N GLU A 306 19.07 -17.49 -16.48
CA GLU A 306 17.80 -17.93 -15.86
C GLU A 306 16.56 -17.11 -16.26
#